data_AF-A0A6G2FY86-F1
#
_entry.id   AF-A0A6G2FY86-F1
#
_cell.length_a   1.000
_cell.length_b   1.000
_cell.length_c   1.000
_cell.angle_alpha   90.00
_cell.angle_beta   90.00
_cell.angle_gamma   90.00
#
_symmetry.space_group_name_H-M   'P 1'
#
loop_
_entity.id
_entity.type
_entity.pdbx_description
1 polymer ?
#
loop_
_entity_poly.entity_id
_entity_poly.type
_entity_poly.pdbx_seq_one_letter_code
_entity_poly.pdbx_strand_id
1 'polypeptide(L)'
;MLGDALSYPRNSSDWIPTILIGGLLSVLSVLVLPVFVVQGYSLRVMRSAAKGEEAAPSFTDWGGLVVDGLKLFLVSLVYGLLVFVPMALVGVVLGFGSALFSDPTTGPSAAFGVATLLGFAVVGLFGLLVGYFAPAGYANFAVEDSLGAAFDVSTIVAAATTGEYFKAWVLAIVVGVVLGTVGAALSVVLVGIFVIFYAQVVTYYLFGRGFAEGLGKKRRGVVESDY
;
A
#
# COMPACT_ATOMS: atom_id res chain seq x y z
N MET A 1 5.21 -0.51 18.53
CA MET A 1 4.87 -0.39 17.10
C MET A 1 5.88 0.43 16.32
N LEU A 2 5.99 1.77 16.50
CA LEU A 2 6.90 2.56 15.66
C LEU A 2 8.39 2.23 15.89
N GLY A 3 8.80 2.06 17.15
CA GLY A 3 10.16 1.62 17.50
C GLY A 3 10.50 0.28 16.85
N ASP A 4 9.63 -0.72 17.07
CA ASP A 4 9.75 -2.07 16.49
C ASP A 4 9.82 -2.01 14.96
N ALA A 5 8.97 -1.21 14.33
CA ALA A 5 8.96 -1.05 12.88
C ALA A 5 10.27 -0.44 12.35
N LEU A 6 10.83 0.56 13.03
CA LEU A 6 12.10 1.17 12.66
C LEU A 6 13.29 0.26 12.95
N SER A 7 13.25 -0.60 13.96
CA SER A 7 14.31 -1.59 14.23
C SER A 7 14.19 -2.86 13.38
N TYR A 8 13.00 -3.18 12.89
CA TYR A 8 12.69 -4.44 12.20
C TYR A 8 13.65 -4.79 11.05
N PRO A 9 14.00 -3.87 10.13
CA PRO A 9 14.99 -4.19 9.10
C PRO A 9 16.37 -4.55 9.67
N ARG A 10 16.76 -3.94 10.80
CA ARG A 10 18.09 -4.08 11.43
C ARG A 10 18.21 -5.28 12.35
N ASN A 11 17.10 -5.86 12.77
CA ASN A 11 17.07 -7.06 13.62
C ASN A 11 17.50 -8.33 12.86
N SER A 12 17.56 -8.28 11.53
CA SER A 12 18.06 -9.35 10.69
C SER A 12 19.60 -9.38 10.66
N SER A 13 20.21 -10.56 10.69
CA SER A 13 21.66 -10.72 10.50
C SER A 13 22.13 -10.17 9.15
N ASP A 14 21.25 -10.24 8.15
CA ASP A 14 21.56 -9.90 6.75
C ASP A 14 20.95 -8.54 6.34
N TRP A 15 20.78 -7.63 7.30
CA TRP A 15 20.12 -6.34 7.05
C TRP A 15 20.85 -5.48 6.00
N ILE A 16 22.19 -5.47 6.00
CA ILE A 16 22.99 -4.73 5.01
C ILE A 16 22.79 -5.33 3.61
N PRO A 17 23.04 -6.64 3.36
CA PRO A 17 22.71 -7.27 2.09
C PRO A 17 21.28 -7.00 1.63
N THR A 18 20.31 -7.07 2.54
CA THR A 18 18.89 -6.87 2.22
C THR A 18 18.60 -5.47 1.70
N ILE A 19 19.11 -4.44 2.37
CA ILE A 19 18.95 -3.05 1.93
C ILE A 19 19.69 -2.80 0.61
N LEU A 20 20.91 -3.34 0.47
CA LEU A 20 21.70 -3.15 -0.75
C LEU A 20 21.05 -3.83 -1.96
N ILE A 21 20.63 -5.08 -1.81
CA ILE A 21 19.93 -5.84 -2.85
C ILE A 21 18.61 -5.16 -3.19
N GLY A 22 17.79 -4.83 -2.19
CA GLY A 22 16.51 -4.16 -2.40
C GLY A 22 16.64 -2.80 -3.06
N GLY A 23 17.61 -1.98 -2.63
CA GLY A 23 17.92 -0.69 -3.25
C GLY A 23 18.40 -0.83 -4.69
N LEU A 24 19.31 -1.78 -4.97
CA LEU A 24 19.81 -2.02 -6.32
C LEU A 24 18.69 -2.54 -7.25
N LEU A 25 17.86 -3.46 -6.78
CA LEU A 25 16.69 -3.95 -7.54
C LEU A 25 15.68 -2.83 -7.79
N SER A 26 15.54 -1.89 -6.86
CA SER A 26 14.68 -0.71 -7.05
C SER A 26 15.20 0.19 -8.17
N VAL A 27 16.52 0.37 -8.30
CA VAL A 27 17.12 1.07 -9.47
C VAL A 27 16.92 0.27 -10.75
N LEU A 28 17.15 -1.04 -10.71
CA LEU A 28 17.01 -1.94 -11.86
C LEU A 28 15.55 -2.20 -12.25
N SER A 29 14.57 -1.68 -11.49
CA SER A 29 13.13 -1.87 -11.79
C SER A 29 12.70 -1.23 -13.12
N VAL A 30 13.55 -0.38 -13.73
CA VAL A 30 13.40 0.05 -15.13
C VAL A 30 13.36 -1.13 -16.12
N LEU A 31 13.94 -2.27 -15.76
CA LEU A 31 13.92 -3.50 -16.56
C LEU A 31 12.64 -4.33 -16.38
N VAL A 32 11.65 -3.80 -15.64
CA VAL A 32 10.36 -4.42 -15.29
C VAL A 32 10.50 -5.63 -14.38
N LEU A 33 11.32 -6.63 -14.72
CA LEU A 33 11.45 -7.87 -13.94
C LEU A 33 11.86 -7.65 -12.46
N PRO A 34 12.82 -6.77 -12.12
CA PRO A 34 13.21 -6.52 -10.73
C PRO A 34 12.09 -5.94 -9.86
N VAL A 35 11.10 -5.25 -10.46
CA VAL A 35 9.98 -4.69 -9.71
C VAL A 35 9.16 -5.78 -9.04
N PHE A 36 8.96 -6.91 -9.72
CA PHE A 36 8.22 -8.04 -9.17
C PHE A 36 8.97 -8.67 -7.99
N VAL A 37 10.30 -8.76 -8.06
CA VAL A 37 11.09 -9.26 -6.93
C VAL A 37 10.92 -8.37 -5.70
N VAL A 38 10.99 -7.04 -5.86
CA VAL A 38 10.81 -6.08 -4.77
C VAL A 38 9.39 -6.15 -4.18
N GLN A 39 8.37 -6.31 -5.03
CA GLN A 39 6.98 -6.45 -4.59
C GLN A 39 6.75 -7.78 -3.85
N GLY A 40 7.28 -8.89 -4.34
CA GLY A 40 7.23 -10.17 -3.64
C GLY A 40 7.95 -10.13 -2.29
N TYR A 41 9.08 -9.40 -2.23
CA TYR A 41 9.77 -9.18 -0.97
C TYR A 41 8.92 -8.36 0.02
N SER A 42 8.24 -7.33 -0.47
CA SER A 42 7.32 -6.52 0.33
C SER A 42 6.16 -7.37 0.89
N LEU A 43 5.62 -8.28 0.07
CA LEU A 43 4.60 -9.24 0.51
C LEU A 43 5.14 -10.17 1.60
N ARG A 44 6.38 -10.68 1.43
CA ARG A 44 7.04 -11.55 2.41
C ARG A 44 7.29 -10.83 3.73
N VAL A 45 7.70 -9.56 3.69
CA VAL A 45 7.85 -8.70 4.89
C VAL A 45 6.52 -8.58 5.61
N MET A 46 5.45 -8.29 4.88
CA MET A 46 4.12 -8.15 5.47
C MET A 46 3.61 -9.45 6.09
N ARG A 47 3.85 -10.60 5.43
CA ARG A 47 3.56 -11.95 5.95
C ARG A 47 4.33 -12.23 7.25
N SER A 48 5.63 -11.94 7.26
CA SER A 48 6.51 -12.11 8.42
C SER A 48 6.07 -11.23 9.61
N ALA A 49 5.76 -9.96 9.35
CA ALA A 49 5.23 -9.03 10.34
C ALA A 49 3.87 -9.47 10.91
N ALA A 50 2.97 -9.97 10.06
CA ALA A 50 1.68 -10.51 10.49
C ALA A 50 1.82 -11.76 11.37
N LYS A 51 2.84 -12.60 11.12
CA LYS A 51 3.20 -13.74 11.98
C LYS A 51 3.87 -13.32 13.29
N GLY A 52 4.25 -12.06 13.44
CA GLY A 52 4.93 -11.54 14.62
C GLY A 52 6.43 -11.84 14.68
N GLU A 53 7.04 -12.10 13.53
CA GLU A 53 8.49 -12.17 13.43
C GLU A 53 9.09 -10.76 13.62
N GLU A 54 10.19 -10.68 14.37
CA GLU A 54 10.83 -9.40 14.74
C GLU A 54 11.99 -9.01 13.81
N ALA A 55 12.43 -9.92 12.94
CA ALA A 55 13.54 -9.74 12.03
C ALA A 55 13.06 -9.79 10.57
N ALA A 56 13.53 -8.85 9.75
CA ALA A 56 13.19 -8.83 8.34
C ALA A 56 13.69 -10.09 7.61
N PRO A 57 12.86 -10.66 6.71
CA PRO A 57 13.25 -11.82 5.90
C PRO A 57 14.40 -11.46 4.95
N SER A 58 15.17 -12.47 4.54
CA SER A 58 16.25 -12.33 3.56
C SER A 58 15.74 -12.48 2.12
N PHE A 59 16.53 -11.98 1.16
CA PHE A 59 16.33 -12.19 -0.28
C PHE A 59 16.76 -13.62 -0.70
N THR A 60 16.00 -14.60 -0.23
CA THR A 60 16.10 -16.01 -0.63
C THR A 60 14.92 -16.40 -1.52
N ASP A 61 15.01 -17.53 -2.21
CA ASP A 61 13.92 -18.03 -3.07
C ASP A 61 13.40 -16.96 -4.07
N TRP A 62 14.28 -16.56 -4.98
CA TRP A 62 14.01 -15.51 -5.98
C TRP A 62 12.85 -15.86 -6.90
N GLY A 63 12.68 -17.14 -7.22
CA GLY A 63 11.55 -17.63 -8.02
C GLY A 63 10.22 -17.38 -7.32
N GLY A 64 10.12 -17.73 -6.03
CA GLY A 64 8.96 -17.41 -5.20
C GLY A 64 8.69 -15.91 -5.11
N LEU A 65 9.74 -15.08 -4.94
CA LEU A 65 9.60 -13.62 -4.91
C LEU A 65 8.98 -13.06 -6.21
N VAL A 66 9.38 -13.55 -7.38
CA VAL A 66 8.79 -13.10 -8.65
C VAL A 66 7.31 -13.49 -8.73
N VAL A 67 6.96 -14.72 -8.33
CA VAL A 67 5.57 -15.21 -8.35
C VAL A 67 4.70 -14.41 -7.38
N ASP A 68 5.16 -14.21 -6.15
CA ASP A 68 4.46 -13.42 -5.13
C ASP A 68 4.31 -11.96 -5.55
N GLY A 69 5.34 -11.40 -6.20
CA GLY A 69 5.29 -10.07 -6.79
C GLY A 69 4.27 -9.94 -7.91
N LEU A 70 4.16 -10.95 -8.78
CA LEU A 70 3.17 -10.98 -9.85
C LEU A 70 1.75 -11.09 -9.29
N LYS A 71 1.54 -11.95 -8.28
CA LYS A 71 0.26 -12.03 -7.57
C LYS A 71 -0.11 -10.70 -6.92
N LEU A 72 0.81 -10.07 -6.20
CA LEU A 72 0.58 -8.75 -5.58
C LEU A 72 0.31 -7.67 -6.63
N PHE A 73 0.99 -7.73 -7.78
CA PHE A 73 0.72 -6.84 -8.91
C PHE A 73 -0.71 -7.02 -9.44
N LEU A 74 -1.20 -8.25 -9.62
CA LEU A 74 -2.59 -8.51 -10.04
C LEU A 74 -3.60 -7.96 -9.03
N VAL A 75 -3.35 -8.16 -7.72
CA VAL A 75 -4.21 -7.59 -6.67
C VAL A 75 -4.19 -6.07 -6.72
N SER A 76 -3.00 -5.47 -6.83
CA SER A 76 -2.83 -4.02 -6.96
C SER A 76 -3.49 -3.45 -8.22
N LEU A 77 -3.50 -4.22 -9.32
CA LEU A 77 -4.17 -3.85 -10.56
C LEU A 77 -5.69 -3.80 -10.38
N VAL A 78 -6.28 -4.78 -9.67
CA VAL A 78 -7.72 -4.78 -9.39
C VAL A 78 -8.11 -3.59 -8.51
N TYR A 79 -7.37 -3.32 -7.44
CA TYR A 79 -7.59 -2.14 -6.59
C TYR A 79 -7.33 -0.83 -7.34
N GLY A 80 -6.32 -0.80 -8.20
CA GLY A 80 -6.02 0.34 -9.05
C GLY A 80 -7.14 0.63 -10.04
N LEU A 81 -7.66 -0.40 -10.71
CA LEU A 81 -8.81 -0.29 -11.61
C LEU A 81 -10.08 0.15 -10.87
N LEU A 82 -10.28 -0.33 -9.63
CA LEU A 82 -11.40 0.07 -8.80
C LEU A 82 -11.45 1.59 -8.60
N VAL A 83 -10.30 2.25 -8.44
CA VAL A 83 -10.19 3.72 -8.32
C VAL A 83 -10.14 4.41 -9.68
N PHE A 84 -9.37 3.86 -10.62
CA PHE A 84 -9.11 4.46 -11.92
C PHE A 84 -10.37 4.51 -12.79
N VAL A 85 -11.21 3.48 -12.80
CA VAL A 85 -12.43 3.44 -13.64
C VAL A 85 -13.41 4.55 -13.27
N PRO A 86 -13.83 4.73 -12.00
CA PRO A 86 -14.66 5.87 -11.61
C PRO A 86 -14.00 7.22 -11.91
N MET A 87 -12.69 7.34 -11.70
CA MET A 87 -11.95 8.58 -12.00
C MET A 87 -11.95 8.91 -13.48
N ALA A 88 -11.69 7.92 -14.34
CA ALA A 88 -11.73 8.07 -15.78
C ALA A 88 -13.16 8.38 -16.26
N LEU A 89 -14.18 7.71 -15.73
CA LEU A 89 -15.58 7.98 -16.07
C LEU A 89 -15.99 9.40 -15.71
N VAL A 90 -15.66 9.88 -14.51
CA VAL A 90 -15.92 11.27 -14.11
C VAL A 90 -15.14 12.25 -15.00
N GLY A 91 -13.87 11.96 -15.28
CA GLY A 91 -13.06 12.77 -16.19
C GLY A 91 -13.63 12.84 -17.61
N VAL A 92 -14.14 11.73 -18.14
CA VAL A 92 -14.78 11.67 -19.46
C VAL A 92 -16.10 12.43 -19.45
N VAL A 93 -16.99 12.16 -18.50
CA VAL A 93 -18.30 12.83 -18.41
C VAL A 93 -18.15 14.35 -18.28
N LEU A 94 -17.23 14.81 -17.43
CA LEU A 94 -16.94 16.22 -17.26
C LEU A 94 -16.21 16.79 -18.48
N GLY A 95 -15.24 16.07 -19.06
CA GLY A 95 -14.54 16.50 -20.27
C GLY A 95 -15.50 16.74 -21.43
N PHE A 96 -16.37 15.77 -21.73
CA PHE A 96 -17.39 15.89 -22.76
C PHE A 96 -18.45 16.94 -22.41
N GLY A 97 -18.88 17.01 -21.15
CA GLY A 97 -19.81 18.04 -20.69
C GLY A 97 -19.26 19.45 -20.89
N SER A 98 -17.97 19.67 -20.60
CA SER A 98 -17.35 20.97 -20.83
C SER A 98 -17.30 21.32 -22.32
N ALA A 99 -16.99 20.36 -23.20
CA ALA A 99 -16.96 20.59 -24.64
C ALA A 99 -18.34 20.87 -25.25
N LEU A 100 -19.41 20.25 -24.72
CA LEU A 100 -20.77 20.40 -25.24
C LEU A 100 -21.50 21.65 -24.73
N PHE A 101 -21.21 22.08 -23.50
CA PHE A 101 -21.93 23.15 -22.82
C PHE A 101 -21.08 24.39 -22.54
N SER A 102 -19.84 24.45 -23.07
CA SER A 102 -19.02 25.66 -22.99
C SER A 102 -19.41 26.66 -24.07
N ASP A 103 -19.47 27.93 -23.67
CA ASP A 103 -19.61 29.03 -24.60
C ASP A 103 -18.22 29.37 -25.18
N PRO A 104 -18.06 29.55 -26.51
CA PRO A 104 -16.76 29.81 -27.12
C PRO A 104 -16.08 31.11 -26.69
N THR A 105 -16.86 32.08 -26.20
CA THR A 105 -16.38 33.42 -25.83
C THR A 105 -16.12 33.56 -24.32
N THR A 106 -16.88 32.84 -23.50
CA THR A 106 -16.83 32.95 -22.02
C THR A 106 -16.32 31.69 -21.32
N GLY A 107 -16.18 30.57 -22.04
CA GLY A 107 -15.71 29.30 -21.50
C GLY A 107 -16.77 28.55 -20.69
N PRO A 108 -16.36 27.55 -19.89
CA PRO A 108 -17.27 26.78 -19.04
C PRO A 108 -17.91 27.65 -17.95
N SER A 109 -19.21 27.45 -17.69
CA SER A 109 -19.93 28.20 -16.65
C SER A 109 -19.39 27.93 -15.24
N ALA A 110 -19.57 28.88 -14.33
CA ALA A 110 -19.21 28.69 -12.92
C ALA A 110 -19.90 27.47 -12.28
N ALA A 111 -21.17 27.21 -12.64
CA ALA A 111 -21.92 26.04 -12.20
C ALA A 111 -21.26 24.72 -12.67
N PHE A 112 -20.77 24.70 -13.91
CA PHE A 112 -20.02 23.57 -14.44
C PHE A 112 -18.68 23.36 -13.70
N GLY A 113 -17.98 24.45 -13.37
CA GLY A 113 -16.77 24.40 -12.55
C GLY A 113 -17.01 23.79 -11.15
N VAL A 114 -18.10 24.19 -10.49
CA VAL A 114 -18.49 23.61 -9.19
C VAL A 114 -18.83 22.12 -9.32
N ALA A 115 -19.60 21.73 -10.34
CA ALA A 115 -19.94 20.32 -10.58
C ALA A 115 -18.67 19.47 -10.84
N THR A 116 -17.69 20.04 -11.56
CA THR A 116 -16.40 19.40 -11.81
C THR A 116 -15.63 19.16 -10.53
N LEU A 117 -15.52 20.20 -9.68
CA LEU A 117 -14.84 20.09 -8.38
C LEU A 117 -15.51 19.06 -7.47
N LEU A 118 -16.85 19.04 -7.41
CA LEU A 118 -17.60 18.06 -6.62
C LEU A 118 -17.41 16.63 -7.17
N GLY A 119 -17.43 16.45 -8.49
CA GLY A 119 -17.19 15.14 -9.11
C GLY A 119 -15.81 14.59 -8.74
N PHE A 120 -14.76 15.40 -8.86
CA PHE A 120 -13.41 15.01 -8.46
C PHE A 120 -13.28 14.83 -6.94
N ALA A 121 -13.98 15.62 -6.12
CA ALA A 121 -13.98 15.45 -4.68
C ALA A 121 -14.59 14.11 -4.24
N VAL A 122 -15.72 13.70 -4.87
CA VAL A 122 -16.36 12.41 -4.59
C VAL A 122 -15.45 11.24 -4.96
N VAL A 123 -14.85 11.28 -6.15
CA VAL A 123 -13.91 10.23 -6.58
C VAL A 123 -12.64 10.25 -5.73
N GLY A 124 -12.15 11.43 -5.36
CA GLY A 124 -10.99 11.58 -4.47
C GLY A 124 -11.26 10.95 -3.10
N LEU A 125 -12.44 11.20 -2.52
CA LEU A 125 -12.86 10.57 -1.27
C LEU A 125 -12.97 9.05 -1.42
N PHE A 126 -13.54 8.58 -2.53
CA PHE A 126 -13.57 7.15 -2.83
C PHE A 126 -12.16 6.55 -2.96
N GLY A 127 -11.23 7.24 -3.62
CA GLY A 127 -9.83 6.84 -3.72
C GLY A 127 -9.14 6.77 -2.35
N LEU A 128 -9.43 7.71 -1.45
CA LEU A 128 -8.95 7.67 -0.06
C LEU A 128 -9.51 6.47 0.70
N LEU A 129 -10.78 6.14 0.52
CA LEU A 129 -11.37 4.93 1.11
C LEU A 129 -10.65 3.68 0.61
N VAL A 130 -10.45 3.56 -0.72
CA VAL A 130 -9.70 2.43 -1.27
C VAL A 130 -8.26 2.41 -0.76
N GLY A 131 -7.58 3.55 -0.66
CA GLY A 131 -6.24 3.67 -0.09
C GLY A 131 -6.14 3.29 1.39
N TYR A 132 -7.25 3.37 2.13
CA TYR A 132 -7.33 2.90 3.51
C TYR A 132 -7.50 1.38 3.60
N PHE A 133 -8.36 0.79 2.76
CA PHE A 133 -8.67 -0.65 2.80
C PHE A 133 -7.72 -1.53 1.97
N ALA A 134 -7.07 -1.00 0.93
CA ALA A 134 -6.18 -1.77 0.06
C ALA A 134 -5.00 -2.41 0.81
N PRO A 135 -4.29 -1.72 1.74
CA PRO A 135 -3.23 -2.36 2.52
C PRO A 135 -3.73 -3.52 3.39
N ALA A 136 -4.95 -3.46 3.91
CA ALA A 136 -5.57 -4.58 4.62
C ALA A 136 -5.87 -5.77 3.68
N GLY A 137 -6.29 -5.51 2.44
CA GLY A 137 -6.41 -6.53 1.40
C GLY A 137 -5.06 -7.20 1.09
N TYR A 138 -4.00 -6.41 0.93
CA TYR A 138 -2.65 -6.95 0.73
C TYR A 138 -2.20 -7.78 1.92
N ALA A 139 -2.44 -7.33 3.15
CA ALA A 139 -2.10 -8.05 4.37
C ALA A 139 -2.86 -9.38 4.48
N ASN A 140 -4.16 -9.40 4.18
CA ASN A 140 -4.94 -10.64 4.18
C ASN A 140 -4.42 -11.62 3.12
N PHE A 141 -4.09 -11.13 1.93
CA PHE A 141 -3.45 -11.94 0.88
C PHE A 141 -2.09 -12.50 1.34
N ALA A 142 -1.27 -11.70 2.02
CA ALA A 142 0.00 -12.17 2.55
C ALA A 142 -0.18 -13.27 3.60
N VAL A 143 -1.23 -13.20 4.44
CA VAL A 143 -1.49 -14.19 5.49
C VAL A 143 -2.08 -15.48 4.91
N GLU A 144 -3.10 -15.38 4.06
CA GLU A 144 -3.86 -16.52 3.53
C GLU A 144 -3.27 -17.13 2.25
N ASP A 145 -2.27 -16.49 1.65
CA ASP A 145 -1.58 -16.91 0.41
C ASP A 145 -2.50 -17.19 -0.79
N SER A 146 -3.69 -16.59 -0.81
CA SER A 146 -4.67 -16.77 -1.88
C SER A 146 -5.13 -15.42 -2.46
N LEU A 147 -5.19 -15.33 -3.79
CA LEU A 147 -5.62 -14.10 -4.48
C LEU A 147 -7.04 -13.67 -4.07
N GLY A 148 -7.93 -14.63 -3.81
CA GLY A 148 -9.30 -14.36 -3.37
C GLY A 148 -9.37 -13.71 -1.99
N ALA A 149 -8.46 -14.06 -1.07
CA ALA A 149 -8.40 -13.45 0.26
C ALA A 149 -8.09 -11.95 0.19
N ALA A 150 -7.42 -11.49 -0.87
CA ALA A 150 -7.19 -10.07 -1.08
C ALA A 150 -8.47 -9.25 -1.19
N PHE A 151 -9.61 -9.89 -1.53
CA PHE A 151 -10.89 -9.23 -1.77
C PHE A 151 -11.98 -9.67 -0.80
N ASP A 152 -11.62 -10.38 0.28
CA ASP A 152 -12.58 -10.72 1.33
C ASP A 152 -12.94 -9.48 2.15
N VAL A 153 -14.00 -8.80 1.70
CA VAL A 153 -14.50 -7.56 2.29
C VAL A 153 -14.82 -7.74 3.77
N SER A 154 -15.34 -8.91 4.17
CA SER A 154 -15.74 -9.15 5.56
C SER A 154 -14.53 -9.13 6.50
N THR A 155 -13.47 -9.85 6.13
CA THR A 155 -12.21 -9.91 6.88
C THR A 155 -11.46 -8.58 6.82
N ILE A 156 -11.43 -7.94 5.65
CA ILE A 156 -10.76 -6.64 5.45
C ILE A 156 -11.40 -5.56 6.31
N VAL A 157 -12.74 -5.42 6.27
CA VAL A 157 -13.45 -4.45 7.10
C VAL A 157 -13.31 -4.81 8.58
N ALA A 158 -13.31 -6.10 8.93
CA ALA A 158 -13.14 -6.54 10.30
C ALA A 158 -11.79 -6.10 10.90
N ALA A 159 -10.70 -6.27 10.17
CA ALA A 159 -9.37 -5.82 10.60
C ALA A 159 -9.23 -4.30 10.51
N ALA A 160 -9.67 -3.69 9.40
CA ALA A 160 -9.47 -2.27 9.15
C ALA A 160 -10.25 -1.37 10.14
N THR A 161 -11.41 -1.81 10.62
CA THR A 161 -12.20 -1.05 11.62
C THR A 161 -11.61 -1.05 13.03
N THR A 162 -10.45 -1.68 13.25
CA THR A 162 -9.78 -1.70 14.56
C THR A 162 -8.87 -0.49 14.76
N GLY A 163 -8.75 -0.06 16.01
CA GLY A 163 -7.82 1.03 16.38
C GLY A 163 -6.35 0.66 16.15
N GLU A 164 -6.02 -0.63 16.22
CA GLU A 164 -4.70 -1.19 15.95
C GLU A 164 -4.29 -0.99 14.48
N TYR A 165 -5.17 -1.36 13.54
CA TYR A 165 -4.92 -1.13 12.12
C TYR A 165 -4.88 0.38 11.80
N PHE A 166 -5.80 1.17 12.35
CA PHE A 166 -5.80 2.63 12.12
C PHE A 166 -4.48 3.28 12.57
N LYS A 167 -3.97 2.93 13.76
CA LYS A 167 -2.66 3.39 14.23
C LYS A 167 -1.53 2.99 13.28
N ALA A 168 -1.51 1.73 12.84
CA ALA A 168 -0.51 1.25 11.89
C ALA A 168 -0.56 2.00 10.56
N TRP A 169 -1.76 2.28 10.03
CA TRP A 169 -1.95 3.03 8.79
C TRP A 169 -1.46 4.48 8.91
N VAL A 170 -1.79 5.17 10.00
CA VAL A 170 -1.28 6.53 10.26
C VAL A 170 0.24 6.53 10.39
N LEU A 171 0.82 5.57 11.13
CA LEU A 171 2.27 5.45 11.26
C LEU A 171 2.94 5.16 9.92
N ALA A 172 2.34 4.34 9.07
CA ALA A 172 2.83 4.06 7.73
C ALA A 172 2.88 5.32 6.86
N ILE A 173 1.86 6.19 6.94
CA ILE A 173 1.88 7.50 6.27
C ILE A 173 2.98 8.39 6.82
N VAL A 174 3.11 8.50 8.16
CA VAL A 174 4.14 9.32 8.79
C VAL A 174 5.54 8.86 8.37
N VAL A 175 5.79 7.55 8.41
CA VAL A 175 7.06 6.94 7.97
C VAL A 175 7.29 7.20 6.49
N GLY A 176 6.27 6.96 5.65
CA GLY A 176 6.35 7.16 4.21
C GLY A 176 6.65 8.60 3.83
N VAL A 177 6.02 9.58 4.49
CA VAL A 177 6.29 11.00 4.27
C VAL A 177 7.67 11.38 4.78
N VAL A 178 8.02 11.07 6.03
CA VAL A 178 9.29 11.49 6.64
C VAL A 178 10.48 10.84 5.92
N LEU A 179 10.50 9.52 5.82
CA LEU A 179 11.61 8.81 5.18
C LEU A 179 11.56 8.95 3.66
N GLY A 180 10.39 9.11 3.05
CA GLY A 180 10.25 9.40 1.62
C GLY A 180 10.82 10.76 1.25
N THR A 181 10.58 11.81 2.05
CA THR A 181 11.19 13.13 1.84
C THR A 181 12.71 13.09 2.05
N VAL A 182 13.19 12.42 3.10
CA VAL A 182 14.63 12.24 3.34
C VAL A 182 15.27 11.46 2.19
N GLY A 183 14.64 10.36 1.77
CA GLY A 183 15.07 9.55 0.64
C GLY A 183 15.11 10.36 -0.65
N ALA A 184 14.06 11.13 -0.97
CA ALA A 184 14.02 11.97 -2.15
C ALA A 184 15.14 13.02 -2.15
N ALA A 185 15.42 13.68 -1.02
CA ALA A 185 16.52 14.64 -0.90
C ALA A 185 17.89 13.98 -1.10
N LEU A 186 18.08 12.77 -0.56
CA LEU A 186 19.33 12.02 -0.68
C LEU A 186 19.51 11.31 -2.03
N SER A 187 18.45 11.19 -2.84
CA SER A 187 18.52 10.58 -4.17
C SER A 187 19.41 11.37 -5.13
N VAL A 188 19.65 12.66 -4.84
CA VAL A 188 20.62 13.50 -5.57
C VAL A 188 22.03 12.88 -5.56
N VAL A 189 22.38 12.12 -4.52
CA VAL A 189 23.70 11.48 -4.35
C VAL A 189 23.60 9.94 -4.48
N LEU A 190 22.54 9.42 -5.11
CA LEU A 190 22.27 7.99 -5.29
C LEU A 190 22.05 7.18 -3.99
N VAL A 191 22.14 7.79 -2.81
CA VAL A 191 21.90 7.12 -1.51
C VAL A 191 20.41 7.04 -1.16
N GLY A 192 19.62 7.98 -1.67
CA GLY A 192 18.19 8.09 -1.37
C GLY A 192 17.37 6.85 -1.67
N ILE A 193 17.76 6.07 -2.69
CA ILE A 193 17.04 4.84 -3.06
C ILE A 193 17.05 3.79 -1.94
N PHE A 194 18.15 3.69 -1.18
CA PHE A 194 18.25 2.75 -0.06
C PHE A 194 17.35 3.19 1.11
N VAL A 195 17.20 4.51 1.31
CA VAL A 195 16.29 5.07 2.32
C VAL A 195 14.83 4.84 1.93
N ILE A 196 14.51 5.00 0.66
CA ILE A 196 13.16 4.72 0.13
C ILE A 196 12.83 3.23 0.30
N PHE A 197 13.75 2.34 -0.05
CA PHE A 197 13.56 0.90 0.16
C PHE A 197 13.41 0.56 1.64
N TYR A 198 14.22 1.16 2.52
CA TYR A 198 14.06 1.00 3.97
C TYR A 198 12.66 1.41 4.44
N ALA A 199 12.20 2.60 4.01
CA ALA A 199 10.87 3.10 4.32
C ALA A 199 9.76 2.17 3.85
N GLN A 200 9.93 1.56 2.68
CA GLN A 200 9.03 0.55 2.15
C GLN A 200 8.94 -0.67 3.09
N VAL A 201 10.07 -1.24 3.50
CA VAL A 201 10.08 -2.38 4.44
C VAL A 201 9.36 -2.05 5.75
N VAL A 202 9.65 -0.89 6.34
CA VAL A 202 9.00 -0.42 7.57
C VAL A 202 7.48 -0.27 7.38
N THR A 203 7.06 0.25 6.23
CA THR A 203 5.65 0.46 5.89
C THR A 203 4.88 -0.86 5.77
N TYR A 204 5.43 -1.84 5.03
CA TYR A 204 4.82 -3.16 4.90
C TYR A 204 4.81 -3.93 6.23
N TYR A 205 5.82 -3.74 7.08
CA TYR A 205 5.80 -4.27 8.44
C TYR A 205 4.63 -3.70 9.26
N LEU A 206 4.45 -2.37 9.23
CA LEU A 206 3.35 -1.71 9.96
C LEU A 206 1.99 -2.24 9.50
N PHE A 207 1.75 -2.36 8.20
CA PHE A 207 0.50 -2.89 7.67
C PHE A 207 0.25 -4.34 8.08
N GLY A 208 1.25 -5.22 7.93
CA GLY A 208 1.11 -6.63 8.31
C GLY A 208 0.84 -6.80 9.79
N ARG A 209 1.59 -6.08 10.63
CA ARG A 209 1.46 -6.16 12.10
C ARG A 209 0.13 -5.57 12.59
N GLY A 210 -0.24 -4.39 12.10
CA GLY A 210 -1.49 -3.74 12.46
C GLY A 210 -2.72 -4.53 12.05
N PHE A 211 -2.68 -5.16 10.86
CA PHE A 211 -3.74 -6.03 10.38
C PHE A 211 -3.91 -7.26 11.29
N ALA A 212 -2.82 -7.97 11.59
CA ALA A 212 -2.86 -9.17 12.41
C ALA A 212 -3.33 -8.89 13.85
N GLU A 213 -2.85 -7.81 14.47
CA GLU A 213 -3.29 -7.39 15.80
C GLU A 213 -4.77 -7.00 15.84
N GLY A 214 -5.21 -6.23 14.83
CA GLY A 214 -6.60 -5.82 14.70
C GLY A 214 -7.56 -7.01 14.56
N LEU A 215 -7.27 -7.91 13.62
CA LEU A 215 -8.10 -9.09 13.37
C LEU A 215 -8.12 -10.03 14.59
N GLY A 216 -6.96 -10.23 15.23
CA GLY A 216 -6.83 -11.05 16.45
C GLY A 216 -7.67 -10.51 17.61
N LYS A 217 -7.66 -9.20 17.83
CA LYS A 217 -8.47 -8.55 18.88
C LYS A 217 -9.96 -8.70 18.63
N LYS A 218 -10.42 -8.49 17.40
CA LYS A 218 -11.83 -8.62 17.04
C LYS A 218 -12.34 -10.06 17.21
N ARG A 219 -11.53 -11.06 16.82
CA ARG A 219 -11.87 -12.48 17.01
C ARG A 219 -12.01 -12.85 18.49
N ARG A 220 -11.14 -12.32 19.38
CA ARG A 220 -11.24 -12.56 20.83
C ARG A 220 -12.48 -11.92 21.45
N GLY A 221 -12.81 -10.69 21.05
CA GLY A 221 -13.99 -9.99 21.57
C GLY A 221 -15.32 -10.68 21.24
N VAL A 222 -15.41 -11.39 20.11
CA VAL A 222 -16.59 -12.21 19.77
C VAL A 222 -16.68 -13.44 20.67
N VAL A 223 -15.55 -14.10 20.93
CA VAL A 223 -15.53 -15.28 21.81
C VAL A 223 -15.92 -14.90 23.24
N GLU A 224 -15.49 -13.76 23.75
CA GLU A 224 -15.84 -13.28 25.10
C GLU A 224 -17.31 -12.84 25.23
N SER A 225 -17.98 -12.40 24.15
CA SER A 225 -19.40 -12.02 24.21
C SER A 225 -20.38 -13.19 24.18
N ASP A 226 -19.91 -14.38 23.79
CA ASP A 226 -20.70 -15.60 23.70
C ASP A 226 -20.73 -16.42 25.02
N TYR A 227 -20.07 -15.94 26.08
CA TYR A 227 -20.09 -16.49 27.45
C TYR A 227 -20.79 -15.55 28.44
#